data_AF-M1IQC3-F1
#
_entry.id   AF-M1IQC3-F1
#
_cell.length_a   1.000
_cell.length_b   1.000
_cell.length_c   1.000
_cell.angle_alpha   90.00
_cell.angle_beta   90.00
_cell.angle_gamma   90.00
#
_symmetry.space_group_name_H-M   'P 1'
#
loop_
_entity.id
_entity.type
_entity.pdbx_description
1 polymer ?
#
loop_
_entity_poly.entity_id
_entity_poly.type
_entity_poly.pdbx_seq_one_letter_code
_entity_poly.pdbx_strand_id
1 'polypeptide(L)'
;MDDYNNINKIAFITKDKKFIIDGGKIKEAKKIPEGYKINFAKPMLVFRLDGVDLSYFIESCGSLLVGSLTIKGLVKKIDYEDFLLYVDHNRKDIIVFINGEIYKLSYSKLPFLRYVLGSLHSGILLESASFDEIQMYAC
;
A
#
# COMPACT_ATOMS: atom_id res chain seq x y z
N MET A 1 12.54 -7.08 13.56
CA MET A 1 11.96 -8.44 13.48
C MET A 1 10.49 -8.33 13.10
N ASP A 2 10.17 -8.69 11.85
CA ASP A 2 9.09 -9.58 11.38
C ASP A 2 7.65 -9.52 11.92
N ASP A 3 7.17 -8.36 12.37
CA ASP A 3 5.76 -8.23 12.79
C ASP A 3 4.71 -8.58 11.71
N TYR A 4 5.05 -8.58 10.42
CA TYR A 4 4.07 -8.85 9.36
C TYR A 4 4.08 -10.30 8.85
N ASN A 5 5.06 -11.12 9.26
CA ASN A 5 5.16 -12.52 8.83
C ASN A 5 4.14 -13.44 9.54
N ASN A 6 3.48 -12.97 10.61
CA ASN A 6 2.54 -13.75 11.42
C ASN A 6 1.18 -13.08 11.65
N ILE A 7 0.90 -11.91 11.05
CA ILE A 7 -0.34 -11.17 11.33
C ILE A 7 -1.27 -11.26 10.13
N ASN A 8 -2.13 -12.28 10.15
CA ASN A 8 -3.24 -12.43 9.20
C ASN A 8 -4.43 -11.51 9.51
N LYS A 9 -4.33 -10.66 10.55
CA LYS A 9 -5.40 -9.77 11.03
C LYS A 9 -4.90 -8.36 11.29
N ILE A 10 -4.93 -7.52 10.27
CA ILE A 10 -4.46 -6.13 10.31
C ILE A 10 -5.62 -5.21 10.01
N ALA A 11 -5.77 -4.13 10.76
CA ALA A 11 -6.74 -3.08 10.51
C ALA A 11 -6.01 -1.77 10.20
N PHE A 12 -6.41 -1.12 9.12
CA PHE A 12 -6.02 0.24 8.78
C PHE A 12 -7.20 1.16 9.04
N ILE A 13 -7.05 2.09 9.97
CA ILE A 13 -8.06 3.09 10.29
C ILE A 13 -7.61 4.38 9.63
N THR A 14 -8.43 4.88 8.70
CA THR A 14 -8.30 6.22 8.14
C THR A 14 -9.37 7.13 8.74
N LYS A 15 -9.33 8.42 8.40
CA LYS A 15 -10.37 9.38 8.77
C LYS A 15 -11.76 8.88 8.40
N ASP A 16 -11.95 8.48 7.15
CA ASP A 16 -13.27 8.20 6.58
C ASP A 16 -13.58 6.70 6.48
N LYS A 17 -12.55 5.86 6.41
CA LYS A 17 -12.67 4.44 6.08
C LYS A 17 -11.88 3.56 7.03
N LYS A 18 -12.24 2.28 7.03
CA LYS A 18 -11.52 1.26 7.76
C LYS A 18 -11.32 0.08 6.82
N PHE A 19 -10.09 -0.37 6.69
CA PHE A 19 -9.74 -1.53 5.88
C PHE A 19 -9.21 -2.62 6.79
N ILE A 20 -9.60 -3.85 6.53
CA ILE A 20 -9.09 -5.03 7.24
C ILE A 20 -8.43 -5.97 6.25
N ILE A 21 -7.32 -6.56 6.70
CA ILE A 21 -6.69 -7.74 6.12
C ILE A 21 -7.07 -8.90 7.02
N ASP A 22 -7.87 -9.85 6.53
CA ASP A 22 -8.23 -11.08 7.26
C ASP A 22 -7.93 -12.30 6.40
N GLY A 23 -6.99 -13.14 6.83
CA GLY A 23 -6.55 -14.30 6.05
C GLY A 23 -6.10 -13.91 4.65
N GLY A 24 -5.54 -12.71 4.50
CA GLY A 24 -5.04 -12.22 3.22
C GLY A 24 -6.03 -11.49 2.32
N LYS A 25 -7.32 -11.44 2.70
CA LYS A 25 -8.34 -10.72 1.95
C LYS A 25 -8.47 -9.30 2.47
N ILE A 26 -8.52 -8.34 1.53
CA ILE A 26 -8.77 -6.93 1.82
C ILE A 26 -10.28 -6.70 1.84
N LYS A 27 -10.78 -6.05 2.89
CA LYS A 27 -12.19 -5.65 2.97
C LYS A 27 -12.31 -4.27 3.59
N GLU A 28 -13.24 -3.46 3.09
CA GLU A 28 -13.71 -2.29 3.81
C GLU A 28 -14.65 -2.75 4.95
N ALA A 29 -14.49 -2.18 6.15
CA ALA A 29 -15.21 -2.58 7.34
C ALA A 29 -15.92 -1.38 8.00
N LYS A 30 -17.12 -1.60 8.54
CA LYS A 30 -17.82 -0.58 9.35
C LYS A 30 -17.27 -0.48 10.78
N LYS A 31 -16.81 -1.61 11.33
CA LYS A 31 -16.24 -1.75 12.67
C LYS A 31 -14.99 -2.64 12.60
N ILE A 32 -14.02 -2.39 13.46
CA ILE A 32 -12.83 -3.24 13.60
C ILE A 32 -13.13 -4.34 14.62
N PRO A 33 -13.04 -5.63 14.26
CA PRO A 33 -13.18 -6.71 15.22
C PRO A 33 -12.04 -6.74 16.24
N GLU A 34 -12.26 -7.36 17.39
CA GLU A 34 -11.21 -7.57 18.38
C GLU A 34 -10.07 -8.47 17.83
N GLY A 35 -8.86 -8.28 18.37
CA GLY A 35 -7.68 -9.06 17.99
C GLY A 35 -6.99 -8.63 16.70
N TYR A 36 -7.42 -7.53 16.07
CA TYR A 36 -6.75 -6.94 14.92
C TYR A 36 -5.61 -6.01 15.38
N LYS A 37 -4.45 -6.10 14.72
CA LYS A 37 -3.39 -5.10 14.87
C LYS A 37 -3.83 -3.82 14.18
N ILE A 38 -4.00 -2.74 14.95
CA ILE A 38 -4.46 -1.45 14.44
C ILE A 38 -3.26 -0.64 13.94
N ASN A 39 -3.38 -0.12 12.72
CA ASN A 39 -2.52 0.91 12.16
C ASN A 39 -3.39 2.12 11.79
N PHE A 40 -2.96 3.30 12.22
CA PHE A 40 -3.52 4.56 11.78
C PHE A 40 -2.89 4.96 10.46
N ALA A 41 -3.73 5.30 9.49
CA ALA A 41 -3.29 5.53 8.12
C ALA A 41 -4.03 6.68 7.47
N LYS A 42 -3.38 7.31 6.48
CA LYS A 42 -3.97 8.29 5.59
C LYS A 42 -3.77 7.87 4.13
N PRO A 43 -4.55 8.41 3.18
CA PRO A 43 -4.29 8.20 1.76
C PRO A 43 -2.86 8.59 1.41
N MET A 44 -2.17 7.71 0.70
CA MET A 44 -0.81 7.97 0.24
C MET A 44 -0.81 9.00 -0.88
N LEU A 45 0.10 9.98 -0.80
CA LEU A 45 0.31 10.93 -1.90
C LEU A 45 0.94 10.24 -3.12
N VAL A 46 0.27 10.26 -4.27
CA VAL A 46 0.82 9.74 -5.53
C VAL A 46 0.83 10.83 -6.58
N PHE A 47 1.70 10.67 -7.58
CA PHE A 47 1.91 11.66 -8.61
C PHE A 47 1.58 11.06 -9.97
N ARG A 48 0.73 11.76 -10.73
CA ARG A 48 0.55 11.49 -12.17
C ARG A 48 1.39 12.49 -12.94
N LEU A 49 2.08 12.00 -13.95
CA LEU A 49 2.84 12.83 -14.89
C LEU A 49 2.00 12.99 -16.16
N ASP A 50 1.83 14.22 -16.60
CA ASP A 50 1.07 14.50 -17.81
C ASP A 50 1.69 13.80 -19.02
N GLY A 51 0.87 13.06 -19.76
CA GLY A 51 1.30 12.31 -20.95
C GLY A 51 2.16 11.07 -20.67
N VAL A 52 2.34 10.67 -19.41
CA VAL A 52 3.05 9.44 -19.04
C VAL A 52 2.05 8.46 -18.43
N ASP A 53 1.89 7.32 -19.08
CA ASP A 53 1.03 6.24 -18.61
C ASP A 53 1.84 5.10 -17.96
N LEU A 54 1.13 4.07 -17.54
CA LEU A 54 1.74 2.88 -16.96
C LEU A 54 2.67 2.14 -17.93
N SER A 55 2.40 2.21 -19.24
CA SER A 55 3.19 1.52 -20.27
C SER A 55 4.62 2.06 -20.31
N TYR A 56 4.79 3.38 -20.17
CA TYR A 56 6.12 4.01 -20.07
C TYR A 56 6.97 3.38 -18.96
N PHE A 57 6.41 3.18 -17.78
CA PHE A 57 7.13 2.58 -16.66
C PHE A 57 7.47 1.11 -16.90
N ILE A 58 6.58 0.36 -17.56
CA ILE A 58 6.82 -1.05 -17.91
C ILE A 58 7.92 -1.16 -18.96
N GLU A 59 7.94 -0.30 -19.97
CA GLU A 59 8.89 -0.35 -21.07
C GLU A 59 10.26 0.21 -20.69
N SER A 60 10.29 1.40 -20.08
CA SER A 60 11.53 2.13 -19.79
C SER A 60 12.18 1.72 -18.47
N CYS A 61 11.38 1.23 -17.51
CA CYS A 61 11.84 0.95 -16.15
C CYS A 61 11.49 -0.48 -15.69
N GLY A 62 10.94 -1.32 -16.57
CA GLY A 62 10.36 -2.61 -16.21
C GLY A 62 11.32 -3.58 -15.53
N SER A 63 12.63 -3.50 -15.80
CA SER A 63 13.68 -4.34 -15.21
C SER A 63 14.20 -3.84 -13.87
N LEU A 64 13.85 -2.61 -13.45
CA LEU A 64 14.32 -2.04 -12.19
C LEU A 64 13.74 -2.82 -11.01
N LEU A 65 14.60 -3.19 -10.07
CA LEU A 65 14.20 -3.88 -8.84
C LEU A 65 13.64 -2.90 -7.79
N VAL A 66 12.52 -3.29 -7.21
CA VAL A 66 11.82 -2.61 -6.11
C VAL A 66 11.59 -3.57 -4.94
N GLY A 67 12.69 -4.08 -4.39
CA GLY A 67 12.69 -5.20 -3.46
C GLY A 67 13.05 -6.49 -4.19
N SER A 68 12.30 -7.55 -4.00
CA SER A 68 12.49 -8.83 -4.72
C SER A 68 11.82 -8.88 -6.10
N LEU A 69 10.97 -7.90 -6.42
CA LEU A 69 10.24 -7.81 -7.69
C LEU A 69 10.86 -6.74 -8.59
N THR A 70 10.75 -6.94 -9.90
CA THR A 70 10.95 -5.87 -10.88
C THR A 70 9.69 -5.01 -10.99
N ILE A 71 9.79 -3.78 -11.53
CA ILE A 71 8.62 -2.94 -11.80
C ILE A 71 7.59 -3.66 -12.66
N LYS A 72 8.04 -4.29 -13.76
CA LYS A 72 7.13 -5.07 -14.62
C LYS A 72 6.47 -6.21 -13.86
N GLY A 73 7.22 -6.90 -12.99
CA GLY A 73 6.69 -7.98 -12.15
C GLY A 73 5.68 -7.49 -11.11
N LEU A 74 5.95 -6.35 -10.48
CA LEU A 74 5.05 -5.71 -9.53
C LEU A 74 3.75 -5.28 -10.22
N VAL A 75 3.84 -4.51 -11.32
CA VAL A 75 2.68 -4.00 -12.06
C VAL A 75 1.81 -5.15 -12.56
N LYS A 76 2.41 -6.19 -13.17
CA LYS A 76 1.68 -7.39 -13.61
C LYS A 76 0.92 -8.07 -12.47
N LYS A 77 1.43 -8.00 -11.24
CA LYS A 77 0.78 -8.59 -10.07
C LYS A 77 -0.38 -7.75 -9.55
N ILE A 78 -0.33 -6.42 -9.63
CA ILE A 78 -1.22 -5.56 -8.81
C ILE A 78 -2.20 -4.68 -9.60
N ASP A 79 -1.94 -4.35 -10.87
CA ASP A 79 -2.65 -3.25 -11.55
C ASP A 79 -4.19 -3.41 -11.61
N TYR A 80 -4.66 -4.64 -11.83
CA TYR A 80 -6.09 -4.97 -11.95
C TYR A 80 -6.59 -5.83 -10.79
N GLU A 81 -5.82 -5.94 -9.72
CA GLU A 81 -6.13 -6.78 -8.57
C GLU A 81 -6.49 -5.92 -7.36
N ASP A 82 -7.35 -6.44 -6.49
CA ASP A 82 -7.61 -5.78 -5.21
C ASP A 82 -6.38 -5.93 -4.30
N PHE A 83 -5.54 -4.89 -4.27
CA PHE A 83 -4.39 -4.80 -3.39
C PHE A 83 -4.48 -3.62 -2.43
N LEU A 84 -3.74 -3.74 -1.32
CA LEU A 84 -3.50 -2.64 -0.39
C LEU A 84 -2.00 -2.47 -0.23
N LEU A 85 -1.49 -1.28 -0.54
CA LEU A 85 -0.11 -0.91 -0.27
C LEU A 85 -0.08 0.04 0.93
N TYR A 86 0.75 -0.30 1.91
CA TYR A 86 0.96 0.49 3.11
C TYR A 86 2.43 0.89 3.25
N VAL A 87 2.66 2.19 3.42
CA VAL A 87 3.98 2.76 3.71
C VAL A 87 4.07 3.08 5.20
N ASP A 88 4.97 2.42 5.90
CA ASP A 88 5.31 2.76 7.29
C ASP A 88 6.56 3.65 7.31
N HIS A 89 6.36 4.96 7.52
CA HIS A 89 7.44 5.93 7.52
C HIS A 89 8.37 5.81 8.74
N ASN A 90 7.84 5.32 9.87
CA ASN A 90 8.61 5.15 11.10
C ASN A 90 9.57 3.97 10.96
N ARG A 91 9.08 2.85 10.42
CA ARG A 91 9.86 1.63 10.20
C ARG A 91 10.64 1.62 8.89
N LYS A 92 10.36 2.58 8.00
CA LYS A 92 10.89 2.64 6.63
C LYS A 92 10.58 1.35 5.85
N ASP A 93 9.32 0.95 5.89
CA ASP A 93 8.81 -0.25 5.22
C ASP A 93 7.76 0.13 4.18
N ILE A 94 7.74 -0.57 3.04
CA ILE A 94 6.63 -0.56 2.08
C ILE A 94 6.13 -1.99 1.96
N ILE A 95 4.85 -2.19 2.24
CA ILE A 95 4.22 -3.51 2.31
C ILE A 95 3.06 -3.53 1.33
N VAL A 96 2.97 -4.57 0.52
CA VAL A 96 1.85 -4.82 -0.39
C VAL A 96 1.15 -6.08 0.06
N PHE A 97 -0.16 -5.96 0.31
CA PHE A 97 -1.07 -7.06 0.57
C PHE A 97 -1.86 -7.33 -0.70
N ILE A 98 -1.81 -8.57 -1.21
CA ILE A 98 -2.56 -8.96 -2.41
C ILE A 98 -2.82 -10.46 -2.40
N ASN A 99 -4.07 -10.88 -2.61
CA ASN A 99 -4.44 -12.30 -2.73
C ASN A 99 -3.86 -13.22 -1.63
N GLY A 100 -3.74 -12.68 -0.42
CA GLY A 100 -3.14 -13.34 0.75
C GLY A 100 -1.63 -13.51 0.76
N GLU A 101 -0.95 -12.91 -0.19
CA GLU A 101 0.49 -12.76 -0.20
C GLU A 101 0.88 -11.38 0.35
N ILE A 102 2.04 -11.33 1.00
CA ILE A 102 2.65 -10.11 1.52
C ILE A 102 3.98 -9.91 0.82
N TYR A 103 4.13 -8.77 0.16
CA TYR A 103 5.38 -8.38 -0.47
C TYR A 103 5.97 -7.16 0.22
N LYS A 104 7.29 -7.18 0.40
CA LYS A 104 8.03 -6.04 0.92
C LYS A 104 8.78 -5.36 -0.23
N LEU A 105 8.50 -4.08 -0.45
CA LEU A 105 9.22 -3.25 -1.41
C LEU A 105 10.29 -2.43 -0.68
N SER A 106 11.30 -1.98 -1.43
CA SER A 106 12.37 -1.16 -0.88
C SER A 106 11.89 0.27 -0.62
N TYR A 107 11.98 0.74 0.62
CA TYR A 107 11.56 2.08 1.01
C TYR A 107 12.36 3.19 0.30
N SER A 108 13.63 2.95 -0.05
CA SER A 108 14.42 3.92 -0.82
C SER A 108 13.88 4.17 -2.23
N LYS A 109 13.02 3.27 -2.74
CA LYS A 109 12.35 3.41 -4.03
C LYS A 109 11.02 4.16 -3.94
N LEU A 110 10.56 4.53 -2.75
CA LEU A 110 9.28 5.20 -2.54
C LEU A 110 9.06 6.43 -3.45
N PRO A 111 10.03 7.36 -3.63
CA PRO A 111 9.81 8.52 -4.48
C PRO A 111 9.47 8.14 -5.93
N PHE A 112 10.18 7.15 -6.47
CA PHE A 112 9.91 6.61 -7.80
C PHE A 112 8.57 5.83 -7.85
N LEU A 113 8.32 5.00 -6.84
CA LEU A 113 7.08 4.22 -6.74
C LEU A 113 5.84 5.12 -6.69
N ARG A 114 5.89 6.32 -6.10
CA ARG A 114 4.75 7.26 -6.10
C ARG A 114 4.27 7.65 -7.51
N TYR A 115 5.15 7.64 -8.51
CA TYR A 115 4.79 7.89 -9.90
C TYR A 115 4.18 6.64 -10.58
N VAL A 116 4.80 5.47 -10.35
CA VAL A 116 4.30 4.20 -10.87
C VAL A 116 2.91 3.90 -10.31
N LEU A 117 2.75 4.00 -8.99
CA LEU A 117 1.50 3.76 -8.27
C LEU A 117 0.40 4.75 -8.66
N GLY A 118 0.76 6.00 -8.97
CA GLY A 118 -0.19 7.01 -9.46
C GLY A 118 -0.81 6.65 -10.82
N SER A 119 -0.16 5.76 -11.58
CA SER A 119 -0.56 5.34 -12.92
C SER A 119 -1.33 4.01 -12.95
N LEU A 120 -1.56 3.37 -11.78
CA LEU A 120 -2.31 2.13 -11.69
C LEU A 120 -3.83 2.35 -11.78
N HIS A 121 -4.54 1.30 -12.20
CA HIS A 121 -6.00 1.31 -12.37
C HIS A 121 -6.76 1.09 -11.06
N SER A 122 -6.15 0.41 -10.09
CA SER A 122 -6.79 0.00 -8.85
C SER A 122 -5.85 0.05 -7.66
N GLY A 123 -6.37 -0.30 -6.49
CA GLY A 123 -5.61 -0.44 -5.26
C GLY A 123 -5.91 0.61 -4.20
N ILE A 124 -5.68 0.22 -2.95
CA ILE A 124 -5.77 1.10 -1.78
C ILE A 124 -4.36 1.48 -1.38
N LEU A 125 -4.02 2.76 -1.50
CA LEU A 125 -2.69 3.28 -1.20
C LEU A 125 -2.73 4.07 0.10
N LEU A 126 -2.00 3.60 1.10
CA LEU A 126 -2.00 4.16 2.46
C LEU A 126 -0.57 4.44 2.92
N GLU A 127 -0.44 5.43 3.79
CA GLU A 127 0.79 5.70 4.52
C GLU A 127 0.50 5.94 6.01
N SER A 128 1.49 5.64 6.86
CA SER A 128 1.39 5.76 8.31
C SER A 128 1.01 7.18 8.71
N ALA A 129 0.03 7.30 9.60
CA ALA A 129 -0.40 8.55 10.19
C ALA A 129 -0.38 8.43 11.72
N SER A 130 -0.21 9.56 12.41
CA SER A 130 -0.47 9.64 13.84
C SER A 130 -1.98 9.66 14.13
N PHE A 131 -2.35 9.37 15.37
CA PHE A 131 -3.73 9.50 15.81
C PHE A 131 -4.22 10.95 15.72
N ASP A 132 -3.37 11.90 16.11
CA ASP A 132 -3.68 13.34 16.07
C ASP A 132 -3.95 13.79 14.63
N GLU A 133 -3.15 13.32 13.65
CA GLU A 133 -3.39 13.61 12.23
C GLU A 133 -4.78 13.15 11.81
N ILE A 134 -5.22 11.96 12.23
CA ILE A 134 -6.55 11.45 11.90
C ILE A 134 -7.66 12.28 12.55
N GLN A 135 -7.48 12.67 13.82
CA GLN A 135 -8.47 13.48 14.53
C GLN A 135 -8.62 14.88 13.94
N MET A 136 -7.52 15.52 13.52
CA MET A 136 -7.56 16.87 12.96
C MET A 136 -8.44 16.97 11.71
N TYR A 137 -8.53 15.90 10.93
CA TYR A 137 -9.41 15.90 9.77
C TYR A 137 -10.84 15.47 10.10
N ALA A 138 -11.12 14.87 11.26
CA ALA A 138 -12.45 14.36 11.62
C ALA A 138 -13.46 15.45 12.05
N CYS A 139 -13.04 16.73 12.07
CA CYS A 139 -13.88 17.89 12.34
C CYS A 139 -14.56 18.44 11.07
#